data_AF-F0Y3N0-F1
#
_entry.id   AF-F0Y3N0-F1
#
_cell.length_a   1.000
_cell.length_b   1.000
_cell.length_c   1.000
_cell.angle_alpha   90.00
_cell.angle_beta   90.00
_cell.angle_gamma   90.00
#
_symmetry.space_group_name_H-M   'P 1'
#
loop_
_entity.id
_entity.type
_entity.pdbx_description
1 polymer ?
#
loop_
_entity_poly.entity_id
_entity_poly.type
_entity_poly.pdbx_seq_one_letter_code
_entity_poly.pdbx_strand_id
1 'polypeptide(L)'
;RRWASRRTQTLYRTISGLHKYSDALKLLCTAENPSMTSAEVDAVVDSKFSLVVAMQRLPSFTAEERECLDELFYEFPNLRVAYVEEAAERDGRAFYSCLVDARCEADGAGARAPRYRVRLPGHPILGHGKGDNQNHALIFTSGEVLQCIDANQDSYLETALMVNCVLAEFNEAHVERAGGARRCAILGFREHIFSSSLGSCGDLAASQEAVFGTLVQRVLSNPLSARQHYGHPDFVDKLRMMQQGGVSKAVRGLHLSEDIFSGFATQLGGGSIVHREYCQVGKGRDLDFNSIMSFYSKLAQGNAQQLLTRQVYRLGRFAPFTQMLANYVAHCGFFVTQVLI
;
A
#
# COMPACT_ATOMS: atom_id res chain seq x y z
N ARG A 1 5.43 17.83 21.32
CA ARG A 1 4.51 17.23 20.31
C ARG A 1 5.00 15.87 19.81
N ARG A 2 6.20 15.76 19.20
CA ARG A 2 6.75 14.51 18.61
C ARG A 2 6.63 13.23 19.44
N TRP A 3 7.00 13.27 20.72
CA TRP A 3 6.87 12.11 21.62
C TRP A 3 5.42 11.61 21.76
N ALA A 4 4.45 12.52 21.80
CA ALA A 4 3.03 12.16 21.82
C ALA A 4 2.59 11.56 20.48
N SER A 5 3.07 12.12 19.35
CA SER A 5 2.78 11.60 18.00
C SER A 5 3.30 10.18 17.76
N ARG A 6 4.33 9.75 18.50
CA ARG A 6 4.84 8.36 18.46
C ARG A 6 4.11 7.41 19.40
N ARG A 7 3.36 7.93 20.38
CA ARG A 7 2.56 7.11 21.32
C ARG A 7 1.25 6.64 20.71
N THR A 8 0.63 7.47 19.89
CA THR A 8 -0.58 7.12 19.14
C THR A 8 -0.22 6.71 17.71
N GLN A 9 -1.16 6.12 16.98
CA GLN A 9 -0.94 5.81 15.57
C GLN A 9 -1.27 7.03 14.70
N THR A 10 -0.30 7.93 14.55
CA THR A 10 -0.39 9.12 13.69
C THR A 10 0.32 8.90 12.35
N LEU A 11 0.00 9.74 11.35
CA LEU A 11 0.74 9.76 10.08
C LEU A 11 2.24 10.01 10.29
N TYR A 12 2.62 10.85 11.27
CA TYR A 12 4.01 11.08 11.63
C TYR A 12 4.73 9.78 12.04
N ARG A 13 4.07 8.93 12.84
CA ARG A 13 4.62 7.63 13.22
C ARG A 13 4.85 6.74 12.00
N THR A 14 3.90 6.71 11.07
CA THR A 14 4.02 5.97 9.80
C THR A 14 5.19 6.47 8.96
N ILE A 15 5.31 7.79 8.76
CA ILE A 15 6.40 8.39 7.97
C ILE A 15 7.76 8.10 8.62
N SER A 16 7.87 8.25 9.94
CA SER A 16 9.08 7.91 10.70
C SER A 16 9.39 6.41 10.65
N GLY A 17 8.34 5.58 10.66
CA GLY A 17 8.41 4.13 10.44
C GLY A 17 9.06 3.78 9.11
N LEU A 18 8.51 4.31 8.02
CA LEU A 18 8.98 4.00 6.67
C LEU A 18 10.32 4.65 6.32
N HIS A 19 10.70 5.77 6.94
CA HIS A 19 12.04 6.34 6.74
C HIS A 19 13.17 5.40 7.20
N LYS A 20 12.87 4.41 8.06
CA LYS A 20 13.85 3.36 8.41
C LYS A 20 14.32 2.55 7.20
N TYR A 21 13.59 2.52 6.08
CA TYR A 21 14.11 1.97 4.82
C TYR A 21 15.32 2.75 4.30
N SER A 22 15.29 4.08 4.38
CA SER A 22 16.46 4.90 4.02
C SER A 22 17.63 4.58 4.94
N ASP A 23 17.41 4.52 6.26
CA ASP A 23 18.45 4.18 7.24
C ASP A 23 19.05 2.79 6.98
N ALA A 24 18.21 1.78 6.74
CA ALA A 24 18.64 0.42 6.43
C ALA A 24 19.47 0.37 5.14
N LEU A 25 19.05 1.06 4.09
CA LEU A 25 19.79 1.14 2.83
C LEU A 25 21.14 1.85 2.99
N LYS A 26 21.21 2.91 3.82
CA LYS A 26 22.49 3.59 4.11
C LYS A 26 23.45 2.68 4.86
N LEU A 27 22.95 1.94 5.85
CA LEU A 27 23.74 0.95 6.60
C LEU A 27 24.30 -0.14 5.67
N LEU A 28 23.45 -0.71 4.81
CA LEU A 28 23.85 -1.72 3.84
C LEU A 28 24.87 -1.18 2.83
N CYS A 29 24.62 0.01 2.27
CA CYS A 29 25.52 0.63 1.30
C CYS A 29 26.89 0.94 1.90
N THR A 30 26.94 1.44 3.14
CA THR A 30 28.19 1.71 3.87
C THR A 30 28.95 0.42 4.16
N ALA A 31 28.25 -0.65 4.56
CA ALA A 31 28.87 -1.94 4.85
C ALA A 31 29.46 -2.60 3.59
N GLU A 32 28.77 -2.50 2.46
CA GLU A 32 29.22 -3.03 1.16
C GLU A 32 30.31 -2.16 0.51
N ASN A 33 30.35 -0.86 0.81
CA ASN A 33 31.26 0.11 0.19
C ASN A 33 31.96 0.99 1.25
N PRO A 34 32.92 0.44 2.03
CA PRO A 34 33.56 1.18 3.14
C PRO A 34 34.35 2.43 2.73
N SER A 35 34.69 2.57 1.45
CA SER A 35 35.41 3.71 0.89
C SER A 35 34.50 4.89 0.53
N MET A 36 33.18 4.70 0.47
CA MET A 36 32.24 5.78 0.16
C MET A 36 32.10 6.75 1.32
N THR A 37 32.08 8.03 1.00
CA THR A 37 31.74 9.10 1.94
C THR A 37 30.25 9.08 2.27
N SER A 38 29.86 9.67 3.41
CA SER A 38 28.44 9.76 3.78
C SER A 38 27.59 10.48 2.74
N ALA A 39 28.14 11.50 2.07
CA ALA A 39 27.44 12.23 1.01
C ALA A 39 27.19 11.37 -0.23
N GLU A 40 28.14 10.49 -0.60
CA GLU A 40 27.97 9.54 -1.70
C GLU A 40 26.93 8.47 -1.35
N VAL A 41 26.96 7.94 -0.13
CA VAL A 41 25.95 6.99 0.37
C VAL A 41 24.56 7.62 0.33
N ASP A 42 24.42 8.85 0.83
CA ASP A 42 23.15 9.58 0.79
C ASP A 42 22.64 9.77 -0.64
N ALA A 43 23.50 10.17 -1.57
CA ALA A 43 23.14 10.35 -2.98
C ALA A 43 22.68 9.03 -3.63
N VAL A 44 23.34 7.92 -3.32
CA VAL A 44 22.94 6.59 -3.81
C VAL A 44 21.57 6.22 -3.25
N VAL A 45 21.37 6.30 -1.94
CA VAL A 45 20.10 5.90 -1.30
C VAL A 45 18.93 6.78 -1.76
N ASP A 46 19.13 8.09 -1.87
CA ASP A 46 18.11 9.03 -2.35
C ASP A 46 17.70 8.78 -3.80
N SER A 47 18.55 8.13 -4.60
CA SER A 47 18.21 7.69 -5.96
C SER A 47 17.40 6.39 -6.00
N LYS A 48 17.41 5.60 -4.93
CA LYS A 48 16.82 4.25 -4.87
C LYS A 48 15.53 4.19 -4.06
N PHE A 49 15.39 5.04 -3.05
CA PHE A 49 14.23 5.06 -2.17
C PHE A 49 13.46 6.38 -2.27
N SER A 50 12.14 6.29 -2.35
CA SER A 50 11.27 7.46 -2.32
C SER A 50 10.00 7.15 -1.54
N LEU A 51 9.64 8.02 -0.59
CA LEU A 51 8.37 7.95 0.10
C LEU A 51 7.42 9.04 -0.42
N VAL A 52 6.27 8.61 -0.95
CA VAL A 52 5.21 9.50 -1.44
C VAL A 52 3.97 9.33 -0.58
N VAL A 53 3.51 10.40 0.05
CA VAL A 53 2.25 10.43 0.80
C VAL A 53 1.16 10.99 -0.11
N ALA A 54 0.10 10.22 -0.35
CA ALA A 54 -1.08 10.70 -1.06
C ALA A 54 -2.05 11.38 -0.08
N MET A 55 -2.19 12.69 -0.19
CA MET A 55 -3.00 13.54 0.68
C MET A 55 -3.96 14.40 -0.16
N GLN A 56 -5.07 13.80 -0.61
CA GLN A 56 -6.13 14.47 -1.38
C GLN A 56 -6.56 15.83 -0.80
N ARG A 57 -6.64 15.92 0.53
CA ARG A 57 -7.17 17.09 1.23
C ARG A 57 -6.15 18.20 1.50
N LEU A 58 -4.92 18.08 0.98
CA LEU A 58 -3.86 19.07 1.18
C LEU A 58 -4.32 20.52 0.91
N PRO A 59 -5.06 20.83 -0.17
CA PRO A 59 -5.53 22.20 -0.41
C PRO A 59 -6.47 22.76 0.67
N SER A 60 -7.12 21.87 1.43
CA SER A 60 -8.04 22.22 2.51
C SER A 60 -7.40 22.23 3.90
N PHE A 61 -6.07 22.14 4.00
CA PHE A 61 -5.37 22.15 5.29
C PHE A 61 -5.58 23.46 6.05
N THR A 62 -5.83 23.34 7.36
CA THR A 62 -5.83 24.47 8.31
C THR A 62 -4.43 25.03 8.50
N ALA A 63 -4.31 26.19 9.15
CA ALA A 63 -3.01 26.77 9.49
C ALA A 63 -2.16 25.83 10.35
N GLU A 64 -2.78 25.13 11.31
CA GLU A 64 -2.12 24.16 12.19
C GLU A 64 -1.64 22.92 11.40
N GLU A 65 -2.44 22.43 10.46
CA GLU A 65 -2.05 21.31 9.60
C GLU A 65 -0.90 21.68 8.65
N ARG A 66 -0.84 22.93 8.18
CA ARG A 66 0.29 23.46 7.38
C ARG A 66 1.56 23.56 8.21
N GLU A 67 1.48 24.06 9.44
CA GLU A 67 2.62 24.07 10.39
C GLU A 67 3.13 22.64 10.63
N CYS A 68 2.23 21.68 10.83
CA CYS A 68 2.60 20.26 11.00
C CYS A 68 3.26 19.67 9.75
N LEU A 69 2.83 20.08 8.55
CA LEU A 69 3.46 19.68 7.30
C LEU A 69 4.87 20.28 7.16
N ASP A 70 5.07 21.53 7.56
CA ASP A 70 6.38 22.17 7.54
C ASP A 70 7.34 21.48 8.54
N GLU A 71 6.86 21.09 9.71
CA GLU A 71 7.63 20.25 10.65
C GLU A 71 8.02 18.90 10.02
N LEU A 72 7.10 18.26 9.28
CA LEU A 72 7.38 17.00 8.57
C LEU A 72 8.44 17.18 7.49
N PHE A 73 8.38 18.25 6.70
CA PHE A 73 9.38 18.53 5.67
C PHE A 73 10.74 18.90 6.27
N TYR A 74 10.78 19.58 7.41
CA TYR A 74 12.01 19.85 8.12
C TYR A 74 12.68 18.57 8.62
N GLU A 75 11.90 17.64 9.20
CA GLU A 75 12.45 16.38 9.73
C GLU A 75 12.75 15.35 8.62
N PHE A 76 11.97 15.35 7.54
CA PHE A 76 12.08 14.43 6.41
C PHE A 76 12.21 15.21 5.08
N PRO A 77 13.39 15.77 4.75
CA PRO A 77 13.57 16.64 3.58
C PRO A 77 13.28 15.99 2.23
N ASN A 78 13.35 14.65 2.16
CA ASN A 78 13.09 13.87 0.96
C ASN A 78 11.64 13.35 0.88
N LEU A 79 10.78 13.69 1.84
CA LEU A 79 9.35 13.39 1.81
C LEU A 79 8.69 14.12 0.64
N ARG A 80 7.83 13.40 -0.09
CA ARG A 80 7.01 13.96 -1.17
C ARG A 80 5.54 13.80 -0.83
N VAL A 81 4.75 14.84 -1.06
CA VAL A 81 3.30 14.82 -0.81
C VAL A 81 2.56 15.05 -2.12
N ALA A 82 1.83 14.04 -2.55
CA ALA A 82 0.96 14.10 -3.72
C ALA A 82 -0.46 14.50 -3.31
N TYR A 83 -1.10 15.38 -4.07
CA TYR A 83 -2.47 15.81 -3.81
C TYR A 83 -3.23 16.06 -5.11
N VAL A 84 -4.54 16.24 -4.99
CA VAL A 84 -5.41 16.62 -6.11
C VAL A 84 -5.76 18.10 -5.96
N GLU A 85 -5.51 18.87 -7.01
CA GLU A 85 -5.90 20.28 -7.10
C GLU A 85 -7.13 20.43 -8.00
N GLU A 86 -8.11 21.21 -7.56
CA GLU A 86 -9.25 21.65 -8.35
C GLU A 86 -9.05 23.13 -8.71
N ALA A 87 -9.03 23.45 -10.00
CA ALA A 87 -8.85 24.80 -10.51
C ALA A 87 -10.01 25.20 -11.42
N ALA A 88 -10.46 26.45 -11.31
CA ALA A 88 -11.43 27.03 -12.22
C ALA A 88 -10.74 27.41 -13.54
N GLU A 89 -11.28 26.93 -14.67
CA GLU A 89 -10.86 27.27 -16.03
C GLU A 89 -12.04 27.83 -16.84
N ARG A 90 -11.76 28.41 -18.01
CA ARG A 90 -12.78 29.03 -18.87
C ARG A 90 -13.93 28.08 -19.23
N ASP A 91 -13.63 26.80 -19.43
CA ASP A 91 -14.59 25.77 -19.85
C ASP A 91 -15.10 24.89 -18.69
N GLY A 92 -14.93 25.35 -17.45
CA GLY A 92 -15.42 24.66 -16.24
C GLY A 92 -14.32 24.35 -15.25
N ARG A 93 -14.33 23.13 -14.72
CA ARG A 93 -13.38 22.71 -13.68
C ARG A 93 -12.29 21.82 -14.26
N ALA A 94 -11.04 22.16 -13.96
CA ALA A 94 -9.90 21.34 -14.29
C ALA A 94 -9.31 20.73 -13.01
N PHE A 95 -8.85 19.49 -13.14
CA PHE A 95 -8.27 18.73 -12.04
C PHE A 95 -6.81 18.41 -12.36
N TYR A 96 -5.97 18.46 -11.35
CA TYR A 96 -4.55 18.22 -11.48
C TYR A 96 -4.05 17.25 -10.41
N SER A 97 -3.16 16.33 -10.80
CA SER A 97 -2.30 15.64 -9.83
C SER A 97 -1.08 16.49 -9.59
N CYS A 98 -0.84 16.84 -8.34
CA CYS A 98 0.22 17.76 -7.94
C CYS A 98 1.15 17.08 -6.94
N LEU A 99 2.44 17.45 -6.98
CA LEU A 99 3.46 17.00 -6.05
C LEU A 99 4.17 18.20 -5.41
N VAL A 100 4.24 18.21 -4.09
CA VAL A 100 5.05 19.15 -3.32
C VAL A 100 6.08 18.42 -2.48
N ASP A 101 7.20 19.07 -2.23
CA ASP A 101 8.29 18.62 -1.36
C ASP A 101 8.82 19.81 -0.53
N ALA A 102 9.79 19.55 0.35
CA ALA A 102 10.39 20.56 1.21
C ALA A 102 11.04 21.74 0.43
N ARG A 103 11.41 21.51 -0.83
CA ARG A 103 12.13 22.46 -1.70
C ARG A 103 11.18 23.37 -2.48
N CYS A 104 9.88 23.10 -2.44
CA CYS A 104 8.85 23.93 -3.05
C CYS A 104 8.66 25.21 -2.24
N GLU A 105 8.77 26.37 -2.87
CA GLU A 105 8.56 27.66 -2.20
C GLU A 105 7.12 27.76 -1.67
N ALA A 106 6.99 28.14 -0.39
CA ALA A 106 5.72 28.46 0.24
C ALA A 106 5.42 29.95 0.06
N ASP A 107 4.18 30.28 -0.27
CA ASP A 107 3.70 31.66 -0.23
C ASP A 107 3.55 32.15 1.21
N GLY A 108 3.22 33.44 1.39
CA GLY A 108 3.00 34.03 2.70
C GLY A 108 1.84 33.43 3.50
N ALA A 109 1.02 32.57 2.89
CA ALA A 109 -0.07 31.83 3.52
C ALA A 109 0.26 30.33 3.74
N GLY A 110 1.49 29.90 3.44
CA GLY A 110 1.96 28.52 3.61
C GLY A 110 1.56 27.57 2.48
N ALA A 111 0.94 28.05 1.41
CA ALA A 111 0.64 27.22 0.24
C ALA A 111 1.89 27.10 -0.64
N ARG A 112 2.27 25.87 -1.00
CA ARG A 112 3.48 25.59 -1.77
C ARG A 112 3.17 25.46 -3.26
N ALA A 113 3.97 26.12 -4.10
CA ALA A 113 3.87 25.92 -5.55
C ALA A 113 4.29 24.47 -5.89
N PRO A 114 3.46 23.69 -6.61
CA PRO A 114 3.76 22.29 -6.87
C PRO A 114 4.95 22.14 -7.83
N ARG A 115 5.88 21.25 -7.48
CA ARG A 115 7.03 20.89 -8.34
C ARG A 115 6.58 20.26 -9.65
N TYR A 116 5.56 19.42 -9.57
CA TYR A 116 4.90 18.83 -10.73
C TYR A 116 3.40 19.08 -10.63
N ARG A 117 2.80 19.48 -11.75
CA ARG A 117 1.37 19.74 -11.88
C ARG A 117 0.87 19.13 -13.18
N VAL A 118 0.22 17.97 -13.09
CA VAL A 118 -0.19 17.16 -14.24
C VAL A 118 -1.70 17.25 -14.41
N ARG A 119 -2.16 17.76 -15.56
CA ARG A 119 -3.59 17.87 -15.86
C ARG A 119 -4.21 16.47 -16.01
N LEU A 120 -5.32 16.27 -15.33
CA LEU A 120 -6.11 15.04 -15.39
C LEU A 120 -7.22 15.14 -16.45
N PRO A 121 -7.68 14.01 -17.00
CA PRO A 121 -8.77 13.99 -17.99
C PRO A 121 -10.14 14.35 -17.38
N GLY A 122 -10.25 14.40 -16.05
CA GLY A 122 -11.48 14.71 -15.33
C GLY A 122 -11.29 14.58 -13.83
N HIS A 123 -12.40 14.57 -13.08
CA HIS A 123 -12.40 14.40 -11.63
C HIS A 123 -11.82 13.02 -11.24
N PRO A 124 -10.71 12.95 -10.49
CA PRO A 124 -9.99 11.70 -10.26
C PRO A 124 -10.59 10.79 -9.19
N ILE A 125 -11.54 11.28 -8.38
CA ILE A 125 -12.14 10.50 -7.30
C ILE A 125 -13.36 9.78 -7.87
N LEU A 126 -13.15 8.54 -8.29
CA LEU A 126 -14.13 7.66 -8.92
C LEU A 126 -14.66 6.58 -7.95
N GLY A 127 -13.88 6.23 -6.93
CA GLY A 127 -14.20 5.22 -5.93
C GLY A 127 -14.52 5.79 -4.54
N HIS A 128 -13.91 5.18 -3.53
CA HIS A 128 -14.05 5.53 -2.12
C HIS A 128 -12.87 6.37 -1.58
N GLY A 129 -11.94 6.79 -2.45
CA GLY A 129 -10.83 7.66 -2.09
C GLY A 129 -9.47 6.97 -1.99
N LYS A 130 -9.34 5.79 -1.35
CA LYS A 130 -8.04 5.10 -1.18
C LYS A 130 -7.43 4.66 -2.51
N GLY A 131 -8.15 3.88 -3.32
CA GLY A 131 -7.68 3.49 -4.65
C GLY A 131 -7.41 4.69 -5.57
N ASP A 132 -8.22 5.74 -5.47
CA ASP A 132 -8.03 7.00 -6.21
C ASP A 132 -6.72 7.70 -5.79
N ASN A 133 -6.48 7.82 -4.49
CA ASN A 133 -5.25 8.34 -3.87
C ASN A 133 -3.99 7.62 -4.38
N GLN A 134 -4.00 6.29 -4.31
CA GLN A 134 -2.88 5.48 -4.75
C GLN A 134 -2.58 5.66 -6.24
N ASN A 135 -3.62 5.65 -7.09
CA ASN A 135 -3.44 5.71 -8.54
C ASN A 135 -2.96 7.08 -9.04
N HIS A 136 -3.47 8.19 -8.49
CA HIS A 136 -3.02 9.51 -8.91
C HIS A 136 -1.60 9.81 -8.40
N ALA A 137 -1.22 9.28 -7.22
CA ALA A 137 0.13 9.45 -6.68
C ALA A 137 1.17 8.58 -7.39
N LEU A 138 0.74 7.49 -8.06
CA LEU A 138 1.62 6.50 -8.71
C LEU A 138 2.64 7.14 -9.67
N ILE A 139 2.26 8.18 -10.40
CA ILE A 139 3.13 8.88 -11.36
C ILE A 139 4.31 9.60 -10.71
N PHE A 140 4.24 9.89 -9.40
CA PHE A 140 5.28 10.59 -8.65
C PHE A 140 6.24 9.64 -7.90
N THR A 141 5.99 8.34 -7.97
CA THR A 141 6.86 7.31 -7.40
C THR A 141 8.01 6.97 -8.34
N SER A 142 9.15 6.53 -7.81
CA SER A 142 10.30 6.04 -8.59
C SER A 142 10.57 4.55 -8.31
N GLY A 143 11.31 3.89 -9.20
CA GLY A 143 11.67 2.48 -9.07
C GLY A 143 10.67 1.51 -9.73
N GLU A 144 11.08 0.25 -9.85
CA GLU A 144 10.29 -0.84 -10.44
C GLU A 144 9.42 -1.58 -9.42
N VAL A 145 9.84 -1.58 -8.15
CA VAL A 145 9.09 -2.20 -7.05
C VAL A 145 8.47 -1.10 -6.21
N LEU A 146 7.16 -1.19 -5.99
CA LEU A 146 6.39 -0.25 -5.18
C LEU A 146 5.84 -0.97 -3.96
N GLN A 147 5.88 -0.33 -2.79
CA GLN A 147 5.18 -0.82 -1.60
C GLN A 147 3.94 0.03 -1.31
N CYS A 148 2.81 -0.63 -1.07
CA CYS A 148 1.59 0.02 -0.62
C CYS A 148 1.50 -0.04 0.91
N ILE A 149 1.34 1.12 1.55
CA ILE A 149 1.28 1.27 3.01
C ILE A 149 0.10 2.14 3.40
N ASP A 150 -0.68 1.69 4.39
CA ASP A 150 -1.75 2.46 5.01
C ASP A 150 -1.19 3.48 6.02
N ALA A 151 -1.91 4.60 6.19
CA ALA A 151 -1.49 5.69 7.08
C ALA A 151 -1.41 5.31 8.56
N ASN A 152 -1.90 4.13 8.95
CA ASN A 152 -1.89 3.60 10.32
C ASN A 152 -0.90 2.42 10.50
N GLN A 153 0.06 2.24 9.59
CA GLN A 153 1.09 1.23 9.71
C GLN A 153 2.44 1.78 10.21
N ASP A 154 3.29 0.90 10.73
CA ASP A 154 4.62 1.25 11.23
C ASP A 154 5.63 0.20 10.74
N SER A 155 6.85 0.62 10.47
CA SER A 155 7.94 -0.28 10.06
C SER A 155 9.08 -0.20 11.05
N TYR A 156 9.80 -1.32 11.16
CA TYR A 156 10.91 -1.50 12.09
C TYR A 156 12.22 -1.62 11.31
N LEU A 157 13.34 -1.26 11.95
CA LEU A 157 14.64 -1.23 11.26
C LEU A 157 15.06 -2.64 10.82
N GLU A 158 14.79 -3.64 11.66
CA GLU A 158 15.04 -5.05 11.37
C GLU A 158 14.27 -5.55 10.15
N THR A 159 13.02 -5.12 9.96
CA THR A 159 12.25 -5.43 8.74
C THR A 159 12.83 -4.69 7.54
N ALA A 160 13.22 -3.43 7.72
CA ALA A 160 13.77 -2.59 6.65
C ALA A 160 15.11 -3.13 6.10
N LEU A 161 15.96 -3.71 6.96
CA LEU A 161 17.20 -4.38 6.54
C LEU A 161 16.98 -5.56 5.59
N MET A 162 15.79 -6.17 5.61
CA MET A 162 15.42 -7.29 4.75
C MET A 162 14.92 -6.85 3.37
N VAL A 163 14.94 -5.55 3.04
CA VAL A 163 14.47 -5.04 1.74
C VAL A 163 15.24 -5.65 0.56
N ASN A 164 16.52 -5.99 0.72
CA ASN A 164 17.28 -6.69 -0.32
C ASN A 164 16.69 -8.09 -0.62
N CYS A 165 16.22 -8.81 0.40
CA CYS A 165 15.52 -10.08 0.22
C CYS A 165 14.18 -9.88 -0.50
N VAL A 166 13.44 -8.82 -0.15
CA VAL A 166 12.21 -8.43 -0.86
C VAL A 166 12.48 -8.20 -2.35
N LEU A 167 13.49 -7.40 -2.69
CA LEU A 167 13.83 -7.09 -4.08
C LEU A 167 14.30 -8.33 -4.86
N ALA A 168 14.98 -9.27 -4.19
CA ALA A 168 15.39 -10.53 -4.81
C ALA A 168 14.21 -11.39 -5.29
N GLU A 169 13.07 -11.38 -4.60
CA GLU A 169 11.87 -12.13 -5.01
C GLU A 169 11.28 -11.62 -6.35
N PHE A 170 11.56 -10.37 -6.74
CA PHE A 170 11.14 -9.81 -8.03
C PHE A 170 12.15 -10.07 -9.17
N ASN A 171 13.34 -10.60 -8.86
CA ASN A 171 14.40 -10.87 -9.82
C ASN A 171 14.20 -12.25 -10.48
N GLU A 172 14.06 -12.28 -11.80
CA GLU A 172 13.82 -13.51 -12.59
C GLU A 172 14.89 -14.58 -12.35
N ALA A 173 16.17 -14.20 -12.36
CA ALA A 173 17.26 -15.15 -12.14
C ALA A 173 17.27 -15.72 -10.72
N HIS A 174 16.71 -15.02 -9.73
CA HIS A 174 16.51 -15.55 -8.39
C HIS A 174 15.34 -16.54 -8.37
N VAL A 175 14.22 -16.18 -8.99
CA VAL A 175 13.02 -17.03 -9.09
C VAL A 175 13.35 -18.36 -9.79
N GLU A 176 14.07 -18.31 -10.91
CA GLU A 176 14.48 -19.52 -11.65
C GLU A 176 15.36 -20.45 -10.80
N ARG A 177 16.36 -19.89 -10.10
CA ARG A 177 17.23 -20.66 -9.19
C ARG A 177 16.46 -21.29 -8.04
N ALA A 178 15.39 -20.64 -7.57
CA ALA A 178 14.51 -21.16 -6.53
C ALA A 178 13.49 -22.19 -7.05
N GLY A 179 13.54 -22.56 -8.34
CA GLY A 179 12.58 -23.48 -8.96
C GLY A 179 11.21 -22.85 -9.25
N GLY A 180 11.12 -21.53 -9.17
CA GLY A 180 9.91 -20.79 -9.51
C GLY A 180 9.77 -20.63 -11.02
N ALA A 181 8.54 -20.76 -11.52
CA ALA A 181 8.27 -20.70 -12.97
C ALA A 181 7.95 -19.29 -13.48
N ARG A 182 7.71 -18.31 -12.61
CA ARG A 182 7.14 -17.00 -12.97
C ARG A 182 7.65 -15.89 -12.09
N ARG A 183 8.04 -14.76 -12.69
CA ARG A 183 8.39 -13.52 -12.00
C ARG A 183 7.30 -13.14 -11.00
N CYS A 184 7.71 -12.81 -9.77
CA CYS A 184 6.81 -12.31 -8.74
C CYS A 184 6.22 -10.96 -9.20
N ALA A 185 4.90 -10.87 -9.25
CA ALA A 185 4.19 -9.63 -9.55
C ALA A 185 3.74 -8.92 -8.29
N ILE A 186 3.40 -9.68 -7.25
CA ILE A 186 2.93 -9.19 -5.96
C ILE A 186 3.53 -10.06 -4.86
N LEU A 187 4.25 -9.44 -3.94
CA LEU A 187 4.86 -10.08 -2.77
C LEU A 187 4.20 -9.54 -1.50
N GLY A 188 3.48 -10.40 -0.81
CA GLY A 188 2.79 -10.05 0.42
C GLY A 188 3.51 -10.46 1.69
N PHE A 189 3.34 -9.64 2.71
CA PHE A 189 3.82 -9.88 4.06
C PHE A 189 2.69 -9.77 5.07
N ARG A 190 2.97 -10.18 6.31
CA ARG A 190 1.98 -10.15 7.38
C ARG A 190 1.96 -8.80 8.10
N GLU A 191 0.81 -8.50 8.67
CA GLU A 191 0.62 -7.39 9.60
C GLU A 191 0.62 -7.92 11.04
N HIS A 192 1.16 -7.12 11.96
CA HIS A 192 1.08 -7.37 13.39
C HIS A 192 0.26 -6.25 14.05
N ILE A 193 -0.85 -6.63 14.68
CA ILE A 193 -1.73 -5.69 15.39
C ILE A 193 -1.15 -5.40 16.77
N PHE A 194 -0.49 -4.25 16.92
CA PHE A 194 0.15 -3.88 18.19
C PHE A 194 -0.83 -3.23 19.18
N SER A 195 -2.08 -2.94 18.78
CA SER A 195 -3.12 -2.39 19.65
C SER A 195 -3.98 -3.45 20.33
N SER A 196 -3.57 -4.72 20.31
CA SER A 196 -4.37 -5.87 20.72
C SER A 196 -4.81 -5.86 22.20
N SER A 197 -4.17 -5.08 23.07
CA SER A 197 -4.35 -5.13 24.53
C SER A 197 -5.67 -4.53 25.09
N LEU A 198 -6.74 -4.47 24.29
CA LEU A 198 -8.01 -3.81 24.67
C LEU A 198 -9.17 -4.81 24.67
N GLY A 199 -9.16 -5.72 25.65
CA GLY A 199 -10.28 -6.63 25.95
C GLY A 199 -10.41 -7.83 25.02
N SER A 200 -11.31 -8.75 25.38
CA SER A 200 -11.44 -10.06 24.73
C SER A 200 -11.85 -10.00 23.26
N CYS A 201 -12.69 -9.04 22.86
CA CYS A 201 -13.08 -8.85 21.46
C CYS A 201 -11.89 -8.38 20.61
N GLY A 202 -11.07 -7.47 21.14
CA GLY A 202 -9.86 -6.99 20.47
C GLY A 202 -8.80 -8.08 20.36
N ASP A 203 -8.59 -8.86 21.43
CA ASP A 203 -7.68 -10.00 21.43
C ASP A 203 -8.09 -11.05 20.37
N LEU A 204 -9.38 -11.36 20.27
CA LEU A 204 -9.90 -12.30 19.29
C LEU A 204 -9.72 -11.78 17.86
N ALA A 205 -10.07 -10.51 17.60
CA ALA A 205 -9.91 -9.89 16.29
C ALA A 205 -8.44 -9.85 15.86
N ALA A 206 -7.53 -9.47 16.76
CA ALA A 206 -6.09 -9.48 16.50
C ALA A 206 -5.57 -10.90 16.22
N SER A 207 -6.04 -11.89 16.97
CA SER A 207 -5.69 -13.30 16.76
C SER A 207 -6.18 -13.82 15.41
N GLN A 208 -7.38 -13.42 14.99
CA GLN A 208 -7.90 -13.76 13.66
C GLN A 208 -7.08 -13.13 12.54
N GLU A 209 -6.69 -11.85 12.67
CA GLU A 209 -5.79 -11.20 11.69
C GLU A 209 -4.42 -11.91 11.64
N ALA A 210 -3.90 -12.38 12.78
CA ALA A 210 -2.65 -13.15 12.81
C ALA A 210 -2.78 -14.51 12.09
N VAL A 211 -3.87 -15.24 12.30
CA VAL A 211 -4.15 -16.51 11.58
C VAL A 211 -4.31 -16.26 10.09
N PHE A 212 -5.03 -15.20 9.71
CA PHE A 212 -5.18 -14.81 8.32
C PHE A 212 -3.82 -14.50 7.69
N GLY A 213 -3.06 -13.58 8.28
CA GLY A 213 -1.77 -13.11 7.80
C GLY A 213 -0.65 -14.16 7.82
N THR A 214 -0.88 -15.36 8.37
CA THR A 214 0.11 -16.45 8.40
C THR A 214 -0.46 -17.70 7.74
N LEU A 215 -1.15 -18.57 8.50
CA LEU A 215 -1.65 -19.87 8.05
C LEU A 215 -2.49 -19.78 6.77
N VAL A 216 -3.44 -18.84 6.71
CA VAL A 216 -4.31 -18.70 5.54
C VAL A 216 -3.54 -18.17 4.34
N GLN A 217 -2.81 -17.07 4.48
CA GLN A 217 -2.00 -16.49 3.39
C GLN A 217 -0.95 -17.47 2.85
N ARG A 218 -0.33 -18.27 3.73
CA ARG A 218 0.63 -19.32 3.34
C ARG A 218 -0.01 -20.35 2.43
N VAL A 219 -1.15 -20.92 2.84
CA VAL A 219 -1.87 -21.93 2.05
C VAL A 219 -2.42 -21.36 0.75
N LEU A 220 -2.97 -20.13 0.79
CA LEU A 220 -3.43 -19.42 -0.41
C LEU A 220 -2.29 -19.16 -1.39
N SER A 221 -1.08 -18.84 -0.91
CA SER A 221 0.08 -18.63 -1.78
C SER A 221 0.62 -19.95 -2.34
N ASN A 222 0.85 -20.93 -1.47
CA ASN A 222 1.42 -22.23 -1.82
C ASN A 222 0.84 -23.31 -0.88
N PRO A 223 0.18 -24.37 -1.40
CA PRO A 223 0.16 -24.84 -2.79
C PRO A 223 -0.98 -24.31 -3.67
N LEU A 224 -1.91 -23.51 -3.14
CA LEU A 224 -3.14 -23.19 -3.89
C LEU A 224 -2.95 -22.15 -5.00
N SER A 225 -1.90 -21.33 -4.91
CA SER A 225 -1.66 -20.19 -5.83
C SER A 225 -2.87 -19.28 -6.01
N ALA A 226 -3.75 -19.18 -5.01
CA ALA A 226 -5.00 -18.41 -5.02
C ALA A 226 -4.92 -17.12 -4.18
N ARG A 227 -3.75 -16.78 -3.66
CA ARG A 227 -3.50 -15.51 -2.97
C ARG A 227 -3.78 -14.33 -3.90
N GLN A 228 -4.46 -13.31 -3.38
CA GLN A 228 -4.68 -12.02 -4.06
C GLN A 228 -3.84 -10.89 -3.46
N HIS A 229 -3.97 -9.68 -4.01
CA HIS A 229 -3.44 -8.47 -3.42
C HIS A 229 -4.35 -7.99 -2.29
N TYR A 230 -3.83 -7.85 -1.08
CA TYR A 230 -4.61 -7.41 0.09
C TYR A 230 -4.27 -5.97 0.51
N GLY A 231 -3.73 -5.19 -0.42
CA GLY A 231 -3.42 -3.77 -0.25
C GLY A 231 -2.06 -3.54 0.39
N HIS A 232 -1.92 -3.85 1.68
CA HIS A 232 -0.73 -3.54 2.45
C HIS A 232 -0.36 -4.72 3.38
N PRO A 233 0.94 -4.91 3.69
CA PRO A 233 2.11 -4.17 3.23
C PRO A 233 2.73 -4.75 1.94
N ASP A 234 1.89 -5.21 1.00
CA ASP A 234 2.32 -5.85 -0.23
C ASP A 234 3.27 -4.94 -1.05
N PHE A 235 4.32 -5.57 -1.58
CA PHE A 235 5.15 -5.02 -2.64
C PHE A 235 4.62 -5.49 -3.99
N VAL A 236 4.68 -4.63 -5.00
CA VAL A 236 4.16 -4.89 -6.34
C VAL A 236 5.15 -4.47 -7.41
N ASP A 237 5.16 -5.22 -8.53
CA ASP A 237 5.81 -4.80 -9.78
C ASP A 237 5.05 -3.59 -10.35
N LYS A 238 5.62 -2.40 -10.18
CA LYS A 238 5.00 -1.13 -10.58
C LYS A 238 4.67 -1.09 -12.07
N LEU A 239 5.56 -1.57 -12.93
CA LEU A 239 5.36 -1.54 -14.38
C LEU A 239 4.14 -2.37 -14.77
N ARG A 240 4.02 -3.55 -14.18
CA ARG A 240 2.84 -4.40 -14.36
C ARG A 240 1.57 -3.75 -13.82
N MET A 241 1.63 -3.14 -12.62
CA MET A 241 0.47 -2.43 -12.05
C MET A 241 0.01 -1.29 -12.95
N MET A 242 0.93 -0.52 -13.52
CA MET A 242 0.60 0.56 -14.46
C MET A 242 -0.11 0.05 -15.72
N GLN A 243 0.33 -1.08 -16.30
CA GLN A 243 -0.27 -1.66 -17.50
C GLN A 243 -1.72 -2.12 -17.29
N GLN A 244 -2.08 -2.53 -16.07
CA GLN A 244 -3.45 -2.95 -15.75
C GLN A 244 -4.34 -1.81 -15.24
N GLY A 245 -3.86 -0.56 -15.26
CA GLY A 245 -4.62 0.61 -14.81
C GLY A 245 -4.47 0.90 -13.31
N GLY A 246 -3.26 0.77 -12.78
CA GLY A 246 -2.89 1.13 -11.42
C GLY A 246 -2.92 -0.03 -10.42
N VAL A 247 -2.52 0.28 -9.18
CA VAL A 247 -2.37 -0.65 -8.06
C VAL A 247 -3.71 -1.03 -7.43
N SER A 248 -4.74 -0.21 -7.66
CA SER A 248 -6.09 -0.41 -7.13
C SER A 248 -7.14 -0.03 -8.15
N LYS A 249 -8.34 -0.63 -8.07
CA LYS A 249 -9.46 -0.26 -8.94
C LYS A 249 -10.45 0.60 -8.17
N ALA A 250 -10.85 1.73 -8.75
CA ALA A 250 -11.65 2.72 -8.02
C ALA A 250 -12.96 3.02 -8.78
N VAL A 251 -13.95 2.14 -8.62
CA VAL A 251 -15.31 2.38 -9.14
C VAL A 251 -16.26 2.31 -7.98
N ARG A 252 -16.93 3.43 -7.70
CA ARG A 252 -17.89 3.52 -6.61
C ARG A 252 -18.99 2.47 -6.74
N GLY A 253 -19.30 1.79 -5.64
CA GLY A 253 -20.33 0.76 -5.58
C GLY A 253 -19.91 -0.62 -6.13
N LEU A 254 -18.71 -0.75 -6.71
CA LEU A 254 -18.18 -2.02 -7.19
C LEU A 254 -16.84 -2.40 -6.56
N HIS A 255 -15.98 -1.42 -6.31
CA HIS A 255 -14.64 -1.66 -5.79
C HIS A 255 -14.50 -1.13 -4.35
N LEU A 256 -15.28 -1.69 -3.41
CA LEU A 256 -15.06 -1.45 -1.98
C LEU A 256 -13.78 -2.12 -1.47
N SER A 257 -13.38 -3.25 -2.08
CA SER A 257 -12.09 -3.90 -1.86
C SER A 257 -11.20 -3.68 -3.09
N GLU A 258 -10.78 -2.43 -3.30
CA GLU A 258 -10.10 -1.97 -4.51
C GLU A 258 -8.80 -2.73 -4.84
N ASP A 259 -8.03 -3.09 -3.81
CA ASP A 259 -6.70 -3.68 -3.94
C ASP A 259 -6.81 -5.09 -4.57
N ILE A 260 -7.84 -5.86 -4.20
CA ILE A 260 -8.01 -7.27 -4.59
C ILE A 260 -8.13 -7.46 -6.10
N PHE A 261 -8.67 -6.46 -6.79
CA PHE A 261 -8.88 -6.52 -8.24
C PHE A 261 -7.56 -6.50 -9.01
N SER A 262 -6.52 -5.89 -8.46
CA SER A 262 -5.16 -5.97 -9.01
C SER A 262 -4.55 -7.35 -8.80
N GLY A 263 -4.93 -8.05 -7.72
CA GLY A 263 -4.65 -9.48 -7.54
C GLY A 263 -5.32 -10.32 -8.63
N PHE A 264 -6.62 -10.16 -8.81
CA PHE A 264 -7.36 -10.92 -9.83
C PHE A 264 -6.82 -10.70 -11.24
N ALA A 265 -6.53 -9.44 -11.59
CA ALA A 265 -5.94 -9.09 -12.88
C ALA A 265 -4.53 -9.69 -13.04
N THR A 266 -3.74 -9.70 -11.97
CA THR A 266 -2.42 -10.34 -11.96
C THR A 266 -2.52 -11.83 -12.20
N GLN A 267 -3.39 -12.55 -11.47
CA GLN A 267 -3.58 -13.99 -11.63
C GLN A 267 -4.10 -14.34 -13.04
N LEU A 268 -5.10 -13.61 -13.55
CA LEU A 268 -5.63 -13.80 -14.91
C LEU A 268 -4.59 -13.49 -16.00
N GLY A 269 -3.70 -12.53 -15.74
CA GLY A 269 -2.56 -12.22 -16.60
C GLY A 269 -1.35 -13.14 -16.41
N GLY A 270 -1.50 -14.26 -15.71
CA GLY A 270 -0.44 -15.25 -15.50
C GLY A 270 0.71 -14.80 -14.58
N GLY A 271 0.53 -13.75 -13.79
CA GLY A 271 1.52 -13.30 -12.81
C GLY A 271 1.53 -14.17 -11.55
N SER A 272 2.66 -14.16 -10.84
CA SER A 272 2.80 -14.87 -9.56
C SER A 272 2.50 -13.94 -8.38
N ILE A 273 1.72 -14.43 -7.41
CA ILE A 273 1.40 -13.71 -6.17
C ILE A 273 1.87 -14.57 -4.99
N VAL A 274 2.87 -14.08 -4.27
CA VAL A 274 3.62 -14.85 -3.28
C VAL A 274 3.43 -14.25 -1.88
N HIS A 275 3.45 -15.10 -0.85
CA HIS A 275 3.49 -14.70 0.55
C HIS A 275 4.79 -15.14 1.23
N ARG A 276 5.35 -14.25 2.06
CA ARG A 276 6.53 -14.50 2.89
C ARG A 276 6.31 -13.93 4.29
N GLU A 277 7.01 -14.50 5.27
CA GLU A 277 6.80 -14.18 6.69
C GLU A 277 8.07 -13.63 7.39
N TYR A 278 9.17 -13.44 6.64
CA TYR A 278 10.42 -12.89 7.19
C TYR A 278 10.38 -11.38 7.43
N CYS A 279 9.41 -10.67 6.83
CA CYS A 279 9.11 -9.26 7.08
C CYS A 279 7.70 -9.13 7.66
N GLN A 280 7.48 -8.05 8.42
CA GLN A 280 6.18 -7.65 8.91
C GLN A 280 6.12 -6.13 9.11
N VAL A 281 4.91 -5.58 9.06
CA VAL A 281 4.64 -4.21 9.50
C VAL A 281 3.71 -4.21 10.71
N GLY A 282 3.90 -3.25 11.60
CA GLY A 282 2.93 -2.97 12.65
C GLY A 282 1.69 -2.30 12.07
N LYS A 283 0.51 -2.59 12.61
CA LYS A 283 -0.74 -1.90 12.25
C LYS A 283 -1.51 -1.50 13.49
N GLY A 284 -1.89 -0.23 13.54
CA GLY A 284 -2.78 0.29 14.56
C GLY A 284 -4.24 0.02 14.18
N ARG A 285 -4.98 -0.67 15.05
CA ARG A 285 -6.41 -0.94 14.88
C ARG A 285 -7.20 -0.37 16.04
N ASP A 286 -8.34 0.23 15.71
CA ASP A 286 -9.41 0.46 16.69
C ASP A 286 -10.17 -0.86 16.87
N LEU A 287 -10.07 -1.42 18.07
CA LEU A 287 -10.54 -2.77 18.40
C LEU A 287 -11.77 -2.76 19.32
N ASP A 288 -12.56 -1.68 19.28
CA ASP A 288 -13.88 -1.69 19.88
C ASP A 288 -14.86 -2.53 19.06
N PHE A 289 -15.94 -2.99 19.69
CA PHE A 289 -16.92 -3.87 19.05
C PHE A 289 -17.53 -3.28 17.77
N ASN A 290 -17.86 -1.99 17.76
CA ASN A 290 -18.49 -1.34 16.59
C ASN A 290 -17.50 -1.22 15.43
N SER A 291 -16.25 -0.88 15.72
CA SER A 291 -15.15 -0.83 14.75
C SER A 291 -14.87 -2.20 14.14
N ILE A 292 -14.85 -3.26 14.98
CA ILE A 292 -14.69 -4.65 14.53
C ILE A 292 -15.86 -5.06 13.62
N MET A 293 -17.10 -4.79 14.02
CA MET A 293 -18.29 -5.12 13.22
C MET A 293 -18.33 -4.38 11.89
N SER A 294 -17.95 -3.09 11.89
CA SER A 294 -17.86 -2.28 10.67
C SER A 294 -16.81 -2.83 9.71
N PHE A 295 -15.66 -3.29 10.22
CA PHE A 295 -14.63 -3.92 9.43
C PHE A 295 -15.13 -5.20 8.73
N TYR A 296 -15.76 -6.14 9.46
CA TYR A 296 -16.29 -7.36 8.86
C TYR A 296 -17.44 -7.09 7.89
N SER A 297 -18.28 -6.11 8.18
CA SER A 297 -19.35 -5.68 7.26
C SER A 297 -18.78 -5.18 5.93
N LYS A 298 -17.69 -4.40 5.97
CA LYS A 298 -16.99 -3.95 4.75
C LYS A 298 -16.37 -5.11 3.97
N LEU A 299 -15.77 -6.09 4.66
CA LEU A 299 -15.22 -7.30 4.01
C LEU A 299 -16.32 -8.11 3.30
N ALA A 300 -17.44 -8.35 3.98
CA ALA A 300 -18.56 -9.08 3.40
C ALA A 300 -19.15 -8.35 2.18
N GLN A 301 -19.38 -7.03 2.28
CA GLN A 301 -19.86 -6.21 1.16
C GLN A 301 -18.86 -6.21 -0.01
N GLY A 302 -17.57 -6.11 0.27
CA GLY A 302 -16.52 -6.18 -0.74
C GLY A 302 -16.54 -7.51 -1.49
N ASN A 303 -16.64 -8.63 -0.78
CA ASN A 303 -16.75 -9.95 -1.41
C ASN A 303 -18.05 -10.12 -2.21
N ALA A 304 -19.16 -9.53 -1.78
CA ALA A 304 -20.40 -9.51 -2.53
C ALA A 304 -20.25 -8.78 -3.88
N GLN A 305 -19.60 -7.60 -3.86
CA GLN A 305 -19.37 -6.82 -5.07
C GLN A 305 -18.42 -7.53 -6.05
N GLN A 306 -17.43 -8.27 -5.55
CA GLN A 306 -16.52 -9.06 -6.38
C GLN A 306 -17.28 -10.08 -7.26
N LEU A 307 -18.38 -10.68 -6.76
CA LEU A 307 -19.21 -11.64 -7.51
C LEU A 307 -19.78 -11.08 -8.82
N LEU A 308 -19.99 -9.77 -8.88
CA LEU A 308 -20.57 -9.08 -10.04
C LEU A 308 -19.54 -8.78 -11.12
N THR A 309 -18.26 -9.14 -10.90
CA THR A 309 -17.17 -8.71 -11.76
C THR A 309 -16.76 -9.76 -12.77
N ARG A 310 -16.34 -9.28 -13.96
CA ARG A 310 -15.77 -10.13 -15.01
C ARG A 310 -14.53 -10.89 -14.54
N GLN A 311 -13.79 -10.34 -13.58
CA GLN A 311 -12.59 -10.94 -13.02
C GLN A 311 -12.92 -12.26 -12.32
N VAL A 312 -13.89 -12.23 -11.39
CA VAL A 312 -14.34 -13.43 -10.68
C VAL A 312 -14.96 -14.45 -11.64
N TYR A 313 -15.76 -13.99 -12.61
CA TYR A 313 -16.29 -14.88 -13.65
C TYR A 313 -15.17 -15.60 -14.43
N ARG A 314 -14.13 -14.87 -14.84
CA ARG A 314 -12.99 -15.44 -15.58
C ARG A 314 -12.16 -16.38 -14.70
N LEU A 315 -11.93 -16.04 -13.43
CA LEU A 315 -11.25 -16.92 -12.50
C LEU A 315 -12.03 -18.23 -12.32
N GLY A 316 -13.36 -18.15 -12.17
CA GLY A 316 -14.25 -19.31 -12.12
C GLY A 316 -14.19 -20.19 -13.36
N ARG A 317 -13.97 -19.60 -14.54
CA ARG A 317 -13.98 -20.33 -15.82
C ARG A 317 -12.61 -20.87 -16.25
N PHE A 318 -11.52 -20.16 -15.93
CA PHE A 318 -10.21 -20.40 -16.53
C PHE A 318 -9.12 -20.80 -15.53
N ALA A 319 -9.35 -20.66 -14.22
CA ALA A 319 -8.38 -21.15 -13.24
C ALA A 319 -8.42 -22.69 -13.16
N PRO A 320 -7.28 -23.35 -12.85
CA PRO A 320 -7.26 -24.77 -12.50
C PRO A 320 -8.24 -25.06 -11.36
N PHE A 321 -8.86 -26.25 -11.37
CA PHE A 321 -9.95 -26.60 -10.46
C PHE A 321 -9.65 -26.32 -8.96
N THR A 322 -8.46 -26.66 -8.48
CA THR A 322 -8.05 -26.40 -7.09
C THR A 322 -7.94 -24.90 -6.79
N GLN A 323 -7.35 -24.13 -7.71
CA GLN A 323 -7.23 -22.67 -7.59
C GLN A 323 -8.60 -21.99 -7.70
N MET A 324 -9.50 -22.50 -8.55
CA MET A 324 -10.88 -22.05 -8.68
C MET A 324 -11.65 -22.25 -7.36
N LEU A 325 -11.58 -23.45 -6.76
CA LEU A 325 -12.21 -23.74 -5.47
C LEU A 325 -11.62 -22.87 -4.35
N ALA A 326 -10.29 -22.68 -4.33
CA ALA A 326 -9.64 -21.82 -3.35
C ALA A 326 -10.12 -20.35 -3.46
N ASN A 327 -10.22 -19.82 -4.69
CA ASN A 327 -10.78 -18.49 -4.94
C ASN A 327 -12.27 -18.42 -4.54
N TYR A 328 -13.04 -19.47 -4.79
CA TYR A 328 -14.42 -19.54 -4.32
C TYR A 328 -14.47 -19.44 -2.79
N VAL A 329 -13.77 -20.31 -2.06
CA VAL A 329 -13.80 -20.33 -0.59
C VAL A 329 -13.31 -19.01 0.01
N ALA A 330 -12.20 -18.46 -0.50
CA ALA A 330 -11.60 -17.25 0.04
C ALA A 330 -12.43 -15.97 -0.17
N HIS A 331 -13.28 -15.95 -1.21
CA HIS A 331 -14.03 -14.75 -1.60
C HIS A 331 -15.54 -15.00 -1.57
N CYS A 332 -16.06 -15.67 -2.59
CA CYS A 332 -17.48 -15.91 -2.83
C CYS A 332 -18.14 -16.68 -1.67
N GLY A 333 -17.53 -17.78 -1.28
CA GLY A 333 -17.97 -18.66 -0.21
C GLY A 333 -17.96 -17.94 1.14
N PHE A 334 -16.91 -17.16 1.44
CA PHE A 334 -16.89 -16.34 2.65
C PHE A 334 -18.10 -15.42 2.76
N PHE A 335 -18.49 -14.74 1.68
CA PHE A 335 -19.70 -13.90 1.68
C PHE A 335 -20.97 -14.73 1.91
N VAL A 336 -21.15 -15.82 1.17
CA VAL A 336 -22.34 -16.69 1.30
C VAL A 336 -22.47 -17.24 2.72
N THR A 337 -21.37 -17.69 3.31
CA THR A 337 -21.34 -18.15 4.70
C THR A 337 -21.79 -17.06 5.67
N GLN A 338 -21.26 -15.84 5.54
CA GLN A 338 -21.62 -14.73 6.45
C GLN A 338 -23.07 -14.24 6.28
N VAL A 339 -23.68 -14.46 5.12
CA VAL A 339 -25.08 -14.09 4.87
C VAL A 339 -26.06 -15.18 5.34
N LEU A 340 -25.69 -16.46 5.18
CA LEU A 340 -26.59 -17.59 5.41
C LEU A 340 -26.44 -18.27 6.77
N ILE A 341 -25.31 -18.08 7.47
CA ILE A 341 -24.99 -18.71 8.76
C ILE A 341 -24.72 -17.63 9.80
#